data_AF-A0A7S2YI45-F1
#
_entry.id   AF-A0A7S2YI45-F1
#
_cell.length_a   1.000
_cell.length_b   1.000
_cell.length_c   1.000
_cell.angle_alpha   90.00
_cell.angle_beta   90.00
_cell.angle_gamma   90.00
#
_symmetry.space_group_name_H-M   'P 1'
#
loop_
_entity.id
_entity.type
_entity.pdbx_description
1 polymer ?
#
loop_
_entity_poly.entity_id
_entity_poly.type
_entity_poly.pdbx_seq_one_letter_code
_entity_poly.pdbx_strand_id
1 'polypeptide(L)'
;VDTNDAFEESTFQAKLLSTIEACRELGKSSLWIEVPMSRARLIERMSEPGLRFHHAFNGTAVLNMWLRDGESKVPEFATHNVGVGAVVVNSKDEILCVRELRKNYMPFKIPTGLAELG
;
A
#
# COMPACT_ATOMS: atom_id res chain seq x y z
N VAL A 1 15.90 19.87 10.17
CA VAL A 1 15.49 19.48 8.80
C VAL A 1 16.39 20.25 7.86
N ASP A 2 17.56 19.71 7.56
CA ASP A 2 18.49 20.35 6.62
C ASP A 2 17.93 20.19 5.20
N THR A 3 17.43 21.28 4.65
CA THR A 3 16.84 21.38 3.32
C THR A 3 17.86 21.87 2.27
N ASN A 4 19.16 21.68 2.49
CA ASN A 4 20.21 22.28 1.66
C ASN A 4 21.32 21.33 1.20
N ASP A 5 21.09 20.01 1.20
CA ASP A 5 21.90 19.15 0.33
C ASP A 5 21.39 19.35 -1.10
N ALA A 6 22.21 20.02 -1.93
CA ALA A 6 21.98 20.10 -3.36
C ALA A 6 21.86 18.67 -3.90
N PHE A 7 20.62 18.27 -4.21
CA PHE A 7 20.35 16.95 -4.74
C PHE A 7 20.94 16.85 -6.14
N GLU A 8 22.12 16.23 -6.27
CA GLU A 8 22.67 15.85 -7.55
C GLU A 8 22.15 14.48 -7.99
N GLU A 9 21.40 14.50 -9.09
CA GLU A 9 20.70 13.34 -9.65
C GLU A 9 21.64 12.21 -10.06
N SER A 10 22.78 12.55 -10.67
CA SER A 10 23.85 11.62 -11.03
C SER A 10 24.43 10.91 -9.80
N THR A 11 24.67 11.67 -8.73
CA THR A 11 25.19 11.15 -7.45
C THR A 11 24.17 10.22 -6.79
N PHE A 12 22.88 10.56 -6.84
CA PHE A 12 21.83 9.71 -6.30
C PHE A 12 21.74 8.36 -7.04
N GLN A 13 21.76 8.38 -8.37
CA GLN A 13 21.66 7.16 -9.17
C GLN A 13 22.83 6.21 -8.90
N ALA A 14 24.06 6.73 -8.82
CA ALA A 14 25.23 5.93 -8.48
C ALA A 14 25.11 5.29 -7.08
N LYS A 15 24.65 6.06 -6.09
CA LYS A 15 24.41 5.55 -4.72
C LYS A 15 23.32 4.50 -4.68
N LEU A 16 22.24 4.67 -5.44
CA LEU A 16 21.15 3.69 -5.53
C LEU A 16 21.65 2.35 -6.08
N LEU A 17 22.41 2.38 -7.18
CA LEU A 17 22.97 1.17 -7.78
C LEU A 17 23.91 0.44 -6.81
N SER A 18 24.82 1.17 -6.16
CA SER A 18 25.71 0.59 -5.15
C SER A 18 24.94 -0.01 -3.96
N THR A 19 23.84 0.62 -3.55
CA THR A 19 22.97 0.09 -2.47
C THR A 19 22.29 -1.21 -2.89
N ILE A 20 21.81 -1.29 -4.14
CA ILE A 20 21.19 -2.51 -4.70
C ILE A 20 22.21 -3.66 -4.73
N GLU A 21 23.43 -3.39 -5.20
CA GLU A 21 24.52 -4.38 -5.23
C GLU A 21 24.88 -4.86 -3.82
N ALA A 22 25.10 -3.95 -2.87
CA ALA A 22 25.37 -4.31 -1.49
C ALA A 22 24.25 -5.17 -0.88
N CYS A 23 22.99 -4.87 -1.18
CA CYS A 23 21.86 -5.66 -0.72
C CYS A 23 21.85 -7.08 -1.33
N ARG A 24 22.25 -7.24 -2.59
CA ARG A 24 22.42 -8.55 -3.24
C ARG A 24 23.57 -9.34 -2.61
N GLU A 25 24.72 -8.71 -2.38
CA GLU A 25 25.88 -9.33 -1.72
C GLU A 25 25.57 -9.79 -0.29
N LEU A 26 24.77 -9.00 0.43
CA LEU A 26 24.27 -9.36 1.77
C LEU A 26 23.17 -10.43 1.75
N GLY A 27 22.81 -10.98 0.58
CA GLY A 27 21.79 -12.01 0.44
C GLY A 27 20.39 -11.54 0.84
N LYS A 28 20.09 -10.24 0.74
CA LYS A 28 18.75 -9.70 1.05
C LYS A 28 17.74 -10.21 0.04
N SER A 29 16.51 -10.48 0.51
CA SER A 29 15.43 -10.93 -0.35
C SER A 29 14.80 -9.80 -1.16
N SER A 30 14.73 -8.62 -0.56
CA SER A 30 14.07 -7.45 -1.12
C SER A 30 14.71 -6.16 -0.61
N LEU A 31 14.64 -5.13 -1.44
CA LEU A 31 14.96 -3.74 -1.09
C LEU A 31 13.66 -2.96 -0.97
N TRP A 32 13.55 -2.13 0.06
CA TRP A 32 12.40 -1.28 0.32
C TRP A 32 12.85 0.16 0.49
N ILE A 33 12.15 1.10 -0.15
CA ILE A 33 12.44 2.53 -0.07
C ILE A 33 11.15 3.29 0.18
N GLU A 34 11.15 4.09 1.25
CA GLU A 34 10.09 5.04 1.54
C GLU A 34 10.44 6.40 0.93
N VAL A 35 9.50 6.98 0.19
CA VAL A 35 9.68 8.25 -0.52
C VAL A 35 8.57 9.20 -0.10
N PRO A 36 8.88 10.25 0.71
CA PRO A 36 7.89 11.26 1.04
C PRO A 36 7.51 12.04 -0.23
N MET A 37 6.28 12.56 -0.26
CA MET A 37 5.75 13.32 -1.41
C MET A 37 6.65 14.49 -1.83
N SER A 38 7.34 15.13 -0.87
CA SER A 38 8.32 16.20 -1.14
C SER A 38 9.52 15.76 -1.99
N ARG A 39 9.73 14.45 -2.15
CA ARG A 39 10.82 13.83 -2.93
C ARG A 39 10.29 12.93 -4.05
N ALA A 40 9.01 13.02 -4.41
CA ALA A 40 8.39 12.16 -5.41
C ALA A 40 9.10 12.16 -6.77
N ARG A 41 9.78 13.26 -7.14
CA ARG A 41 10.60 13.34 -8.37
C ARG A 41 11.68 12.24 -8.49
N LEU A 42 12.11 11.66 -7.36
CA LEU A 42 13.15 10.62 -7.35
C LEU A 42 12.66 9.24 -7.76
N ILE A 43 11.34 9.04 -7.71
CA ILE A 43 10.70 7.76 -8.00
C ILE A 43 10.97 7.32 -9.44
N GLU A 44 10.97 8.26 -10.39
CA GLU A 44 11.30 7.97 -11.79
C GLU A 44 12.68 7.30 -11.91
N ARG A 45 13.70 7.88 -11.26
CA ARG A 45 15.06 7.31 -11.25
C ARG A 45 15.16 5.99 -10.49
N MET A 46 14.38 5.83 -9.43
CA MET A 46 14.30 4.56 -8.71
C MET A 46 13.65 3.45 -9.55
N SER A 47 12.76 3.82 -10.47
CA SER A 47 12.06 2.84 -11.32
C SER A 47 12.96 2.19 -12.37
N GLU A 48 14.00 2.91 -12.84
CA GLU A 48 14.95 2.46 -13.86
C GLU A 48 15.67 1.14 -13.48
N PRO A 49 16.31 1.02 -12.30
CA PRO A 49 16.95 -0.24 -11.90
C PRO A 49 15.95 -1.33 -11.48
N GLY A 50 14.65 -1.02 -11.41
CA GLY A 50 13.59 -2.01 -11.19
C GLY A 50 12.79 -1.87 -9.89
N LEU A 51 12.92 -0.77 -9.13
CA LEU A 51 11.97 -0.54 -8.04
C LEU A 51 10.55 -0.32 -8.61
N ARG A 52 9.55 -0.79 -7.88
CA ARG A 52 8.13 -0.70 -8.23
C ARG A 52 7.34 -0.19 -7.04
N PHE A 53 6.21 0.46 -7.30
CA PHE A 53 5.28 0.83 -6.24
C PHE A 53 4.71 -0.40 -5.56
N HIS A 54 4.63 -0.34 -4.23
CA HIS A 54 3.94 -1.36 -3.44
C HIS A 54 2.69 -0.79 -2.78
N HIS A 55 2.81 0.32 -2.05
CA HIS A 55 1.67 1.02 -1.47
C HIS A 55 2.04 2.48 -1.18
N ALA A 56 1.06 3.29 -0.82
CA ALA A 56 1.27 4.65 -0.36
C ALA A 56 0.35 4.96 0.81
N PHE A 57 0.85 5.69 1.80
CA PHE A 57 0.09 6.07 2.99
C PHE A 57 0.59 7.42 3.53
N ASN A 58 -0.34 8.28 3.97
CA ASN A 58 -0.04 9.60 4.56
C ASN A 58 1.01 10.43 3.80
N GLY A 59 0.91 10.47 2.46
CA GLY A 59 1.82 11.24 1.62
C GLY A 59 3.21 10.64 1.46
N THR A 60 3.40 9.36 1.78
CA THR A 60 4.65 8.61 1.54
C THR A 60 4.35 7.44 0.63
N ALA A 61 5.14 7.29 -0.44
CA ALA A 61 5.10 6.11 -1.30
C ALA A 61 6.14 5.10 -0.82
N VAL A 62 5.78 3.82 -0.80
CA VAL A 62 6.69 2.71 -0.53
C VAL A 62 6.95 1.97 -1.83
N LEU A 63 8.23 1.91 -2.20
CA LEU A 63 8.70 1.15 -3.35
C LEU A 63 9.41 -0.12 -2.88
N ASN A 64 9.30 -1.19 -3.66
CA ASN A 64 10.05 -2.42 -3.43
C ASN A 64 10.76 -2.91 -4.70
N MET A 65 11.82 -3.70 -4.49
CA MET A 65 12.48 -4.50 -5.52
C MET A 65 12.78 -5.88 -4.95
N TRP A 66 12.38 -6.93 -5.66
CA TRP A 66 12.79 -8.30 -5.34
C TRP A 66 14.21 -8.55 -5.85
N LEU A 67 15.07 -9.11 -4.99
CA LEU A 67 16.51 -9.24 -5.27
C LEU A 67 16.98 -10.67 -5.50
N ARG A 68 16.12 -11.67 -5.24
CA ARG A 68 16.46 -13.09 -5.43
C ARG A 68 15.99 -13.57 -6.79
N ASP A 69 16.57 -14.68 -7.22
CA ASP A 69 16.07 -15.43 -8.36
C ASP A 69 14.65 -15.95 -8.11
N GLY A 70 13.85 -16.00 -9.18
CA GLY A 70 12.48 -16.48 -9.15
C GLY A 70 11.45 -15.42 -8.78
N GLU A 71 10.22 -15.88 -8.58
CA GLU A 71 9.06 -15.02 -8.33
C GLU A 71 9.17 -14.31 -6.98
N SER A 72 8.70 -13.06 -6.95
CA SER A 72 8.59 -12.27 -5.73
C SER A 72 7.64 -12.93 -4.75
N LYS A 73 8.07 -13.08 -3.50
CA LYS A 73 7.21 -13.55 -2.39
C LYS A 73 6.61 -12.40 -1.58
N VAL A 74 6.81 -11.17 -2.04
CA VAL A 74 6.21 -9.98 -1.43
C VAL A 74 4.72 -9.97 -1.79
N PRO A 75 3.80 -9.92 -0.80
CA PRO A 75 2.37 -9.84 -1.08
C PRO A 75 2.03 -8.63 -1.95
N GLU A 76 1.12 -8.81 -2.91
CA GLU A 76 0.61 -7.69 -3.70
C GLU A 76 -0.24 -6.73 -2.86
N PHE A 77 -0.58 -5.58 -3.45
CA PHE A 77 -1.47 -4.61 -2.85
C PHE A 77 -2.87 -5.21 -2.59
N ALA A 78 -3.66 -4.57 -1.73
CA ALA A 78 -5.00 -5.03 -1.40
C ALA A 78 -5.88 -5.11 -2.67
N THR A 79 -6.31 -6.33 -3.02
CA THR A 79 -7.09 -6.60 -4.24
C THR A 79 -8.60 -6.52 -4.03
N HIS A 80 -9.07 -6.63 -2.78
CA HIS A 80 -10.49 -6.72 -2.44
C HIS A 80 -10.81 -5.92 -1.17
N ASN A 81 -12.03 -5.39 -1.12
CA ASN A 81 -12.62 -4.91 0.13
C ASN A 81 -13.40 -6.05 0.78
N VAL A 82 -13.26 -6.21 2.10
CA VAL A 82 -14.03 -7.19 2.86
C VAL A 82 -15.25 -6.49 3.46
N GLY A 83 -16.44 -6.98 3.14
CA GLY A 83 -17.69 -6.52 3.74
C GLY A 83 -18.25 -7.56 4.70
N VAL A 84 -18.82 -7.10 5.81
CA VAL A 84 -19.49 -7.95 6.80
C VAL A 84 -20.96 -7.56 6.86
N GLY A 85 -21.83 -8.57 6.85
CA GLY A 85 -23.26 -8.43 7.13
C GLY A 85 -23.61 -9.18 8.42
N ALA A 86 -24.50 -8.61 9.22
CA ALA A 86 -24.93 -9.19 10.48
C ALA A 86 -26.42 -9.53 10.43
N VAL A 87 -26.74 -10.78 10.77
CA VAL A 87 -28.12 -11.21 11.06
C VAL A 87 -28.28 -11.23 12.57
N VAL A 88 -29.09 -10.31 13.09
CA VAL A 88 -29.36 -10.19 14.53
C VAL A 88 -30.80 -10.61 14.76
N VAL A 89 -30.99 -11.70 15.50
CA VAL A 89 -32.30 -12.31 15.78
C VAL A 89 -32.68 -12.06 17.23
N ASN A 90 -33.93 -11.69 17.51
CA ASN A 90 -34.44 -11.55 18.87
C ASN A 90 -35.18 -12.82 19.34
N SER A 91 -35.67 -12.84 20.59
CA SER A 91 -36.39 -13.99 21.16
C SER A 91 -37.80 -14.22 20.58
N LYS A 92 -38.22 -13.41 19.60
CA LYS A 92 -39.51 -13.52 18.91
C LYS A 92 -39.35 -13.94 17.45
N ASP A 93 -38.17 -14.43 17.06
CA ASP A 93 -37.82 -14.80 15.69
C ASP A 93 -37.89 -13.65 14.67
N GLU A 94 -37.66 -12.41 15.11
CA GLU A 94 -37.57 -11.22 14.25
C GLU A 94 -36.12 -10.85 13.98
N ILE A 95 -35.84 -10.26 12.80
CA ILE A 95 -34.49 -9.79 12.43
C ILE A 95 -34.36 -8.26 12.53
N LEU A 96 -33.19 -7.79 13.00
CA LEU A 96 -32.85 -6.37 12.94
C LEU A 96 -32.64 -5.94 11.48
N CYS A 97 -33.35 -4.91 11.06
CA CYS A 97 -33.18 -4.27 9.77
C CYS A 97 -32.88 -2.79 9.92
N VAL A 98 -32.11 -2.24 8.99
CA VAL A 98 -31.77 -0.82 8.88
C VAL A 98 -32.28 -0.25 7.56
N ARG A 99 -32.43 1.07 7.53
CA ARG A 99 -32.87 1.81 6.34
C ARG A 99 -32.19 3.16 6.31
N GLU A 100 -31.66 3.52 5.15
CA GLU A 100 -31.05 4.83 4.97
C GLU A 100 -32.13 5.92 4.94
N LEU A 101 -31.79 7.11 5.44
CA LEU A 101 -32.70 8.26 5.49
C LEU A 101 -32.92 8.89 4.10
N ARG A 102 -32.16 8.47 3.08
CA ARG A 102 -32.24 9.02 1.73
C ARG A 102 -33.51 8.53 1.03
N LYS A 103 -34.31 9.48 0.53
CA LYS A 103 -35.68 9.26 0.03
C LYS A 103 -35.79 8.34 -1.22
N ASN A 104 -34.69 8.00 -1.88
CA ASN A 104 -34.70 7.38 -3.21
C ASN A 104 -34.27 5.90 -3.24
N TYR A 105 -34.17 5.22 -2.09
CA TYR A 105 -33.69 3.83 -2.04
C TYR A 105 -34.36 3.05 -0.91
N MET A 106 -35.33 2.17 -1.16
CA MET A 106 -35.90 1.33 -0.09
C MET A 106 -36.33 -0.05 -0.56
N PRO A 107 -35.58 -1.09 -0.15
CA PRO A 107 -36.08 -1.93 0.94
C PRO A 107 -35.24 -1.85 2.23
N PHE A 108 -35.84 -2.28 3.34
CA PHE A 108 -35.11 -2.59 4.58
C PHE A 108 -34.02 -3.62 4.29
N LYS A 109 -32.80 -3.40 4.81
CA LYS A 109 -31.65 -4.30 4.65
C LYS A 109 -31.12 -4.75 6.01
N ILE A 110 -30.40 -5.87 6.05
CA ILE A 110 -29.65 -6.27 7.23
C ILE A 110 -28.52 -5.25 7.51
N PRO A 111 -28.09 -5.07 8.77
CA PRO A 111 -26.90 -4.30 9.09
C PRO A 111 -25.69 -4.83 8.32
N THR A 112 -24.97 -3.94 7.64
CA THR A 112 -23.71 -4.26 6.95
C THR A 112 -22.68 -3.17 7.19
N GLY A 113 -21.40 -3.50 7.00
CA GLY A 113 -20.29 -2.56 7.07
C GLY A 113 -19.07 -3.10 6.32
N LEU A 114 -18.14 -2.21 5.98
CA LEU A 114 -16.81 -2.63 5.54
C LEU A 114 -15.99 -3.03 6.77
N ALA A 115 -15.21 -4.09 6.65
CA ALA A 115 -14.19 -4.42 7.63
C ALA A 115 -12.97 -3.53 7.38
N GLU A 116 -12.52 -2.83 8.41
CA GLU A 116 -11.27 -2.09 8.37
C GLU A 116 -10.08 -3.04 8.30
N LEU A 117 -8.94 -2.52 7.82
CA LEU A 117 -7.68 -3.23 7.90
C LEU A 117 -7.33 -3.43 9.38
N GLY A 118 -7.04 -4.69 9.76
CA GLY A 118 -6.71 -5.08 11.13
C GLY A 118 -5.34 -4.62 11.58
#